data_AF-A0A1S9N8F8-F1
#
_entry.id   AF-A0A1S9N8F8-F1
#
_cell.length_a   1.000
_cell.length_b   1.000
_cell.length_c   1.000
_cell.angle_alpha   90.00
_cell.angle_beta   90.00
_cell.angle_gamma   90.00
#
_symmetry.space_group_name_H-M   'P 1'
#
loop_
_entity.id
_entity.type
_entity.pdbx_description
1 polymer ?
#
loop_
_entity_poly.entity_id
_entity_poly.type
_entity_poly.pdbx_seq_one_letter_code
_entity_poly.pdbx_strand_id
1 'polypeptide(L)'
;MEYMPEVIQVRPTNDFKVYVYFDDGSIKLYDAKELINKGIFTKVKDINVFKETCTVLNGTLAWDLDGNYNENTCLDIDPFEIYENSPDVDE
;
A
#
# COMPACT_ATOMS: atom_id res chain seq x y z
N MET A 1 -8.41 5.83 23.86
CA MET A 1 -7.46 6.32 22.84
C MET A 1 -8.16 6.23 21.51
N GLU A 2 -7.95 7.20 20.65
CA GLU A 2 -8.33 7.10 19.24
C GLU A 2 -7.49 5.98 18.61
N TYR A 3 -8.10 5.20 17.73
CA TYR A 3 -7.41 4.11 17.04
C TYR A 3 -6.47 4.67 15.97
N MET A 4 -5.28 4.09 15.87
CA MET A 4 -4.24 4.47 14.91
C MET A 4 -3.98 3.22 14.05
N PRO A 5 -4.48 3.16 12.81
CA PRO A 5 -4.43 1.95 12.01
C PRO A 5 -2.99 1.64 11.57
N GLU A 6 -2.55 0.40 11.77
CA GLU A 6 -1.25 -0.09 11.30
C GLU A 6 -1.44 -1.16 10.22
N VAL A 7 -0.78 -1.01 9.08
CA VAL A 7 -0.78 -2.03 8.02
C VAL A 7 0.14 -3.17 8.44
N ILE A 8 -0.39 -4.39 8.50
CA ILE A 8 0.37 -5.60 8.90
C ILE A 8 0.62 -6.56 7.74
N GLN A 9 -0.15 -6.48 6.66
CA GLN A 9 0.06 -7.26 5.45
C GLN A 9 -0.49 -6.53 4.22
N VAL A 10 0.18 -6.72 3.08
CA VAL A 10 -0.27 -6.24 1.77
C VAL A 10 -0.28 -7.38 0.76
N ARG A 11 -1.28 -7.40 -0.13
CA ARG A 11 -1.34 -8.34 -1.27
C ARG A 11 -1.69 -7.58 -2.55
N PRO A 12 -0.70 -7.27 -3.40
CA PRO A 12 -0.95 -6.57 -4.65
C PRO A 12 -1.61 -7.50 -5.69
N THR A 13 -2.49 -6.92 -6.50
CA THR A 13 -3.23 -7.61 -7.57
C THR A 13 -2.62 -7.33 -8.94
N ASN A 14 -3.16 -7.96 -9.99
CA ASN A 14 -2.77 -7.69 -11.39
C ASN A 14 -3.46 -6.44 -11.99
N ASP A 15 -4.15 -5.63 -11.19
CA ASP A 15 -4.94 -4.48 -11.65
C ASP A 15 -4.67 -3.23 -10.78
N PHE A 16 -3.44 -3.10 -10.26
CA PHE A 16 -2.98 -1.99 -9.41
C PHE A 16 -3.82 -1.74 -8.15
N LYS A 17 -4.54 -2.76 -7.69
CA LYS A 17 -5.18 -2.76 -6.38
C LYS A 17 -4.34 -3.53 -5.37
N VAL A 18 -4.49 -3.21 -4.10
CA VAL A 18 -3.82 -3.90 -2.99
C VAL A 18 -4.85 -4.24 -1.93
N TYR A 19 -4.92 -5.52 -1.54
CA TYR A 19 -5.59 -5.89 -0.29
C TYR A 19 -4.66 -5.52 0.86
N VAL A 20 -5.13 -4.66 1.76
CA VAL A 20 -4.37 -4.10 2.88
C VAL A 20 -5.01 -4.58 4.17
N TYR A 21 -4.26 -5.31 4.97
CA TYR A 21 -4.69 -5.90 6.23
C TYR A 21 -4.22 -5.01 7.36
N PHE A 22 -5.13 -4.65 8.25
CA PHE A 22 -4.85 -3.82 9.43
C PHE A 22 -4.76 -4.65 10.71
N ASP A 23 -4.16 -4.07 11.73
CA ASP A 23 -3.93 -4.68 13.05
C ASP A 23 -5.21 -4.95 13.85
N ASP A 24 -6.33 -4.28 13.52
CA ASP A 24 -7.67 -4.59 14.04
C ASP A 24 -8.35 -5.79 13.36
N GLY A 25 -7.73 -6.36 12.33
CA GLY A 25 -8.25 -7.47 11.54
C GLY A 25 -9.14 -7.06 10.37
N SER A 26 -9.35 -5.77 10.13
CA SER A 26 -10.03 -5.28 8.92
C SER A 26 -9.17 -5.45 7.68
N ILE A 27 -9.83 -5.59 6.53
CA ILE A 27 -9.18 -5.68 5.21
C ILE A 27 -9.79 -4.61 4.33
N LYS A 28 -8.94 -3.76 3.76
CA LYS A 28 -9.31 -2.72 2.80
C LYS A 28 -8.78 -3.03 1.42
N LEU A 29 -9.53 -2.68 0.37
CA LEU A 29 -9.06 -2.78 -1.01
C LEU A 29 -8.67 -1.41 -1.56
N TYR A 30 -7.38 -1.08 -1.51
CA TYR A 30 -6.85 0.18 -2.03
C TYR A 30 -6.70 0.14 -3.56
N ASP A 31 -7.22 1.15 -4.27
CA ASP A 31 -7.09 1.29 -5.73
C ASP A 31 -6.04 2.36 -6.09
N ALA A 32 -4.86 1.92 -6.54
CA ALA A 32 -3.74 2.81 -6.85
C ALA A 32 -3.72 3.29 -8.32
N LYS A 33 -4.71 2.96 -9.16
CA LYS A 33 -4.67 3.24 -10.62
C LYS A 33 -4.46 4.71 -10.97
N GLU A 34 -5.11 5.60 -10.23
CA GLU A 34 -4.93 7.04 -10.43
C GLU A 34 -3.59 7.53 -9.88
N LEU A 35 -3.12 6.93 -8.78
CA LEU A 35 -1.89 7.32 -8.10
C LEU A 35 -0.65 7.03 -8.95
N ILE A 36 -0.57 5.84 -9.55
CA ILE A 36 0.59 5.44 -10.39
C ILE A 36 0.80 6.31 -11.63
N ASN A 37 -0.13 7.21 -11.94
CA ASN A 37 -0.02 8.18 -13.02
C ASN A 37 0.45 9.56 -12.56
N LYS A 38 0.74 9.75 -11.26
CA LYS A 38 1.03 11.05 -10.65
C LYS A 38 2.41 11.07 -10.00
N GLY A 39 3.20 12.11 -10.33
CA GLY A 39 4.43 12.43 -9.62
C GLY A 39 5.40 11.24 -9.47
N ILE A 40 5.89 11.05 -8.24
CA ILE A 40 6.90 10.03 -7.93
C ILE A 40 6.37 8.59 -8.07
N PHE A 41 5.06 8.37 -7.96
CA PHE A 41 4.42 7.05 -8.10
C PHE A 41 4.40 6.53 -9.53
N THR A 42 4.77 7.36 -10.52
CA THR A 42 5.01 6.87 -11.89
C THR A 42 6.11 5.81 -11.97
N LYS A 43 6.99 5.73 -10.96
CA LYS A 43 8.01 4.69 -10.82
C LYS A 43 7.44 3.27 -10.67
N VAL A 44 6.21 3.13 -10.17
CA VAL A 44 5.53 1.83 -9.98
C VAL A 44 4.41 1.59 -11.00
N LYS A 45 4.46 2.26 -12.16
CA LYS A 45 3.46 2.11 -13.24
C LYS A 45 3.61 0.79 -14.01
N ASP A 46 4.77 0.15 -13.94
CA ASP A 46 4.94 -1.23 -14.41
C ASP A 46 4.32 -2.19 -13.40
N ILE A 47 3.43 -3.07 -13.85
CA ILE A 47 2.69 -3.98 -12.97
C ILE A 47 3.59 -4.98 -12.24
N ASN A 48 4.71 -5.40 -12.84
CA ASN A 48 5.65 -6.31 -12.17
C ASN A 48 6.40 -5.55 -11.08
N VAL A 49 6.88 -4.33 -11.38
CA VAL A 49 7.51 -3.47 -10.36
C VAL A 49 6.55 -3.19 -9.22
N PHE A 50 5.31 -2.79 -9.51
CA PHE A 50 4.26 -2.57 -8.52
C PHE A 50 4.08 -3.76 -7.58
N LYS A 51 4.07 -4.98 -8.13
CA LYS A 51 3.83 -6.19 -7.34
C LYS A 51 5.06 -6.65 -6.56
N GLU A 52 6.21 -6.66 -7.20
CA GLU A 52 7.46 -7.21 -6.63
C GLU A 52 8.04 -6.32 -5.53
N THR A 53 7.80 -5.01 -5.62
CA THR A 53 8.29 -4.04 -4.62
C THR A 53 7.26 -3.72 -3.54
N CYS A 54 6.01 -4.16 -3.69
CA CYS A 54 4.95 -3.92 -2.70
C CYS A 54 5.25 -4.67 -1.40
N THR A 55 5.33 -3.92 -0.31
CA THR A 55 5.67 -4.44 1.02
C THR A 55 4.97 -3.63 2.10
N VAL A 56 4.99 -4.17 3.32
CA VAL A 56 4.79 -3.37 4.52
C VAL A 56 6.14 -2.79 4.94
N LEU A 57 6.18 -1.50 5.26
CA LEU A 57 7.33 -0.85 5.86
C LEU A 57 6.83 0.24 6.82
N ASN A 58 7.34 0.28 8.06
CA ASN A 58 6.92 1.26 9.08
C ASN A 58 5.39 1.35 9.30
N GLY A 59 4.69 0.22 9.22
CA GLY A 59 3.24 0.17 9.44
C GLY A 59 2.39 0.72 8.29
N THR A 60 2.98 0.92 7.11
CA THR A 60 2.30 1.47 5.93
C THR A 60 2.30 0.51 4.75
N LEU A 61 1.40 0.74 3.80
CA LEU A 61 1.51 0.18 2.45
C LEU A 61 2.63 0.93 1.73
N ALA A 62 3.68 0.22 1.34
CA ALA A 62 4.85 0.80 0.68
C ALA A 62 5.30 0.05 -0.57
N TRP A 63 6.14 0.72 -1.38
CA TRP A 63 6.92 0.14 -2.47
C TRP A 63 8.41 0.39 -2.23
N ASP A 64 9.16 -0.68 -1.97
CA ASP A 64 10.62 -0.67 -1.80
C ASP A 64 11.32 -0.85 -3.16
N LEU A 65 11.67 0.26 -3.79
CA LEU A 65 12.27 0.26 -5.14
C LEU A 65 13.75 -0.11 -5.15
N ASP A 66 14.44 0.05 -4.02
CA ASP A 66 15.88 -0.21 -3.91
C ASP A 66 16.16 -1.62 -3.34
N GLY A 67 15.15 -2.30 -2.82
CA GLY A 67 15.23 -3.66 -2.27
C GLY A 67 16.01 -3.73 -0.96
N ASN A 68 16.12 -2.61 -0.25
CA ASN A 68 16.92 -2.47 0.97
C ASN A 68 16.10 -1.97 2.17
N TYR A 69 14.78 -1.85 2.02
CA TYR A 69 13.84 -1.38 3.04
C TYR A 69 14.23 -0.02 3.64
N ASN A 70 14.84 0.87 2.84
CA ASN A 70 15.18 2.21 3.29
C ASN A 70 13.94 3.11 3.31
N GLU A 71 13.51 3.46 4.52
CA GLU A 71 12.38 4.34 4.79
C GLU A 71 12.49 5.74 4.14
N ASN A 72 13.69 6.18 3.75
CA ASN A 72 13.88 7.49 3.12
C ASN A 72 13.70 7.48 1.59
N THR A 73 13.65 6.29 0.97
CA THR A 73 13.56 6.15 -0.49
C THR A 73 12.35 5.34 -0.96
N CYS A 74 11.65 4.65 -0.05
CA CYS A 74 10.39 3.98 -0.36
C CYS A 74 9.28 4.98 -0.69
N LEU A 75 8.28 4.50 -1.43
CA LEU A 75 7.02 5.22 -1.64
C LEU A 75 5.97 4.59 -0.75
N ASP A 76 5.28 5.37 0.07
CA ASP A 76 4.26 4.85 0.98
C ASP A 76 2.97 5.66 0.95
N ILE A 77 1.93 5.06 1.48
CA ILE A 77 0.60 5.64 1.64
C ILE A 77 0.29 5.71 3.12
N ASP A 78 -0.20 6.86 3.57
CA ASP A 78 -0.72 7.03 4.92
C ASP A 78 -1.80 5.96 5.21
N PRO A 79 -1.63 5.13 6.26
CA PRO A 79 -2.61 4.13 6.66
C PRO A 79 -4.02 4.69 6.85
N PHE A 80 -4.15 5.94 7.34
CA PHE A 80 -5.45 6.58 7.51
C PHE A 80 -6.17 6.81 6.18
N GLU A 81 -5.46 7.23 5.13
CA GLU A 81 -6.04 7.44 3.80
C GLU A 81 -6.67 6.14 3.28
N ILE A 82 -6.00 5.01 3.48
CA ILE A 82 -6.52 3.71 3.06
C ILE A 82 -7.70 3.30 3.96
N TYR A 83 -7.52 3.39 5.27
CA TYR A 83 -8.49 2.92 6.26
C TYR A 83 -9.84 3.65 6.15
N GLU A 84 -9.82 4.97 5.90
CA GLU A 84 -11.01 5.80 5.82
C GLU A 84 -11.67 5.82 4.44
N ASN A 85 -10.88 5.78 3.36
CA ASN A 85 -11.39 6.03 2.01
C ASN A 85 -11.47 4.79 1.11
N SER A 86 -10.95 3.64 1.54
CA SER A 86 -11.05 2.38 0.79
C SER A 86 -12.20 1.51 1.29
N PRO A 87 -12.83 0.71 0.40
CA PRO A 87 -13.89 -0.20 0.80
C PRO A 87 -13.36 -1.34 1.67
N ASP A 88 -14.14 -1.72 2.68
CA ASP A 88 -14.00 -2.98 3.40
C ASP A 88 -14.30 -4.15 2.49
N VAL A 89 -13.51 -5.22 2.63
CA VAL A 89 -13.65 -6.46 1.87
C VAL A 89 -13.43 -7.67 2.77
N ASP A 90 -14.01 -8.81 2.36
CA ASP A 90 -13.68 -10.12 2.92
C ASP A 90 -12.76 -10.86 1.92
N GLU A 91 -11.77 -11.62 2.41
CA GLU A 91 -10.95 -12.54 1.59
C GLU A 91 -11.27 -14.00 1.89
#